data_AF-A0A2U2CPZ8-F1
#
_entry.id   AF-A0A2U2CPZ8-F1
#
_cell.length_a   1.000
_cell.length_b   1.000
_cell.length_c   1.000
_cell.angle_alpha   90.00
_cell.angle_beta   90.00
_cell.angle_gamma   90.00
#
_symmetry.space_group_name_H-M   'P 1'
#
loop_
_entity.id
_entity.type
_entity.pdbx_description
1 polymer ?
#
loop_
_entity_poly.entity_id
_entity_poly.type
_entity_poly.pdbx_seq_one_letter_code
_entity_poly.pdbx_strand_id
1 'polypeptide(L)'
;MRSGARHLAARRGAGALAALLLAALAALPLRAETAVSPERVEAFVDVIKANDCRMTNRRADLVYPEAGFPDKTETKALTRQLIETGRARILDGQLVVFGGDCPSGPGFTGRERFFAVLADNGCKMDSKQAAFLLPRVGVEMQEVRLLMARMVSMAEVSLSEDERTVYLEQGLCEKFAGLSAEIVAADAHNREVEDAATDMDAARGKFIDYMASVDCSLTRSEAQVQLDEAGFEPRIVRAIVQDLIASGAATMSDDDRLTLHKEVCE
;
A
#
# COMPACT_ATOMS: atom_id res chain seq x y z
N MET A 1 -40.77 -76.99 -0.16
CA MET A 1 -41.59 -77.06 1.06
C MET A 1 -41.79 -75.63 1.57
N ARG A 2 -43.07 -75.23 1.74
CA ARG A 2 -43.67 -74.21 2.63
C ARG A 2 -42.94 -72.88 2.88
N SER A 3 -43.56 -71.72 3.07
CA SER A 3 -44.93 -71.19 3.01
C SER A 3 -44.87 -69.86 3.80
N GLY A 4 -45.63 -68.83 3.40
CA GLY A 4 -46.02 -67.71 4.27
C GLY A 4 -45.40 -66.36 3.87
N ALA A 5 -46.01 -65.55 3.00
CA ALA A 5 -47.26 -64.76 3.17
C ALA A 5 -47.07 -63.57 4.15
N ARG A 6 -46.95 -62.35 3.61
CA ARG A 6 -48.03 -61.34 3.40
C ARG A 6 -48.40 -60.59 4.68
N HIS A 7 -48.38 -59.26 4.62
CA HIS A 7 -49.54 -58.39 4.93
C HIS A 7 -49.13 -56.90 4.80
N LEU A 8 -49.83 -56.16 3.92
CA LEU A 8 -50.71 -55.01 4.23
C LEU A 8 -49.93 -53.69 4.44
N ALA A 9 -50.31 -52.52 3.93
CA ALA A 9 -51.54 -52.08 3.28
C ALA A 9 -51.26 -50.81 2.46
N ALA A 10 -52.00 -50.68 1.36
CA ALA A 10 -52.25 -49.42 0.68
C ALA A 10 -53.12 -48.50 1.55
N ARG A 11 -52.83 -47.19 1.53
CA ARG A 11 -53.85 -46.16 1.78
C ARG A 11 -53.71 -45.06 0.73
N ARG A 12 -54.65 -45.11 -0.22
CA ARG A 12 -55.10 -43.96 -1.00
C ARG A 12 -55.82 -43.00 -0.05
N GLY A 13 -55.47 -41.73 -0.10
CA GLY A 13 -56.23 -40.64 0.48
C GLY A 13 -56.31 -39.52 -0.55
N ALA A 14 -57.43 -39.48 -1.27
CA ALA A 14 -57.83 -38.33 -2.06
C ALA A 14 -58.36 -37.26 -1.09
N GLY A 15 -57.86 -36.03 -1.23
CA GLY A 15 -58.34 -34.86 -0.52
C GLY A 15 -58.02 -33.64 -1.34
N ALA A 16 -59.00 -33.18 -2.11
CA ALA A 16 -58.95 -31.92 -2.83
C ALA A 16 -58.92 -30.77 -1.82
N LEU A 17 -57.94 -29.87 -1.95
CA LEU A 17 -58.00 -28.51 -1.45
C LEU A 17 -57.20 -27.62 -2.39
N ALA A 18 -57.95 -26.94 -3.25
CA ALA A 18 -57.49 -25.75 -3.94
C ALA A 18 -57.08 -24.70 -2.90
N ALA A 19 -55.83 -24.25 -2.95
CA ALA A 19 -55.44 -22.96 -2.41
C ALA A 19 -54.22 -22.48 -3.20
N LEU A 20 -54.43 -21.37 -3.89
CA LEU A 20 -53.41 -20.56 -4.53
C LEU A 20 -52.18 -20.41 -3.61
N LEU A 21 -51.03 -20.96 -3.99
CA LEU A 21 -49.75 -20.35 -3.61
C LEU A 21 -49.33 -19.44 -4.76
N LEU A 22 -49.71 -18.18 -4.63
CA LEU A 22 -49.09 -17.09 -5.37
C LEU A 22 -47.56 -17.23 -5.25
N ALA A 23 -46.92 -17.21 -6.40
CA ALA A 23 -45.49 -16.97 -6.54
C ALA A 23 -45.14 -15.60 -5.93
N ALA A 24 -44.77 -15.58 -4.65
CA ALA A 24 -43.99 -14.49 -4.08
C ALA A 24 -42.53 -14.72 -4.47
N LEU A 25 -42.21 -14.48 -5.75
CA LEU A 25 -40.85 -14.08 -6.12
C LEU A 25 -40.59 -12.79 -5.34
N ALA A 26 -39.92 -12.94 -4.20
CA ALA A 26 -39.31 -11.82 -3.52
C ALA A 26 -38.38 -11.15 -4.54
N ALA A 27 -38.83 -10.01 -5.08
CA ALA A 27 -37.98 -9.04 -5.72
C ALA A 27 -36.99 -8.56 -4.64
N LEU A 28 -35.93 -9.33 -4.43
CA LEU A 28 -34.74 -8.83 -3.77
C LEU A 28 -34.29 -7.65 -4.63
N PRO A 29 -34.28 -6.42 -4.10
CA PRO A 29 -33.57 -5.36 -4.80
C PRO A 29 -32.12 -5.81 -4.85
N LEU A 30 -31.67 -6.27 -6.02
CA LEU A 30 -30.28 -6.15 -6.39
C LEU A 30 -29.97 -4.67 -6.24
N ARG A 31 -29.42 -4.31 -5.07
CA ARG A 31 -28.71 -3.05 -4.91
C ARG A 31 -27.58 -3.17 -5.91
N ALA A 32 -27.75 -2.55 -7.07
CA ALA A 32 -26.66 -2.27 -7.96
C ALA A 32 -25.62 -1.55 -7.10
N GLU A 33 -24.55 -2.26 -6.76
CA GLU A 33 -23.34 -1.58 -6.32
C GLU A 33 -23.07 -0.57 -7.42
N THR A 34 -23.04 0.71 -7.05
CA THR A 34 -22.71 1.79 -7.97
C THR A 34 -21.31 1.49 -8.47
N ALA A 35 -21.23 0.83 -9.63
CA ALA A 35 -19.98 0.53 -10.28
C ALA A 35 -19.32 1.88 -10.57
N VAL A 36 -18.25 2.17 -9.84
CA VAL A 36 -17.54 3.43 -10.00
C VAL A 36 -16.69 3.33 -11.25
N SER A 37 -16.77 4.33 -12.14
CA SER A 37 -15.99 4.28 -13.38
C SER A 37 -14.49 4.40 -13.08
N PRO A 38 -13.61 3.78 -13.89
CA PRO A 38 -12.16 3.94 -13.72
C PRO A 38 -11.71 5.40 -13.77
N GLU A 39 -12.31 6.24 -14.63
CA GLU A 39 -11.94 7.67 -14.69
C GLU A 39 -12.27 8.38 -13.38
N ARG A 40 -13.36 7.97 -12.71
CA ARG A 40 -13.78 8.53 -11.44
C ARG A 40 -12.85 8.15 -10.29
N VAL A 41 -12.29 6.94 -10.34
CA VAL A 41 -11.25 6.48 -9.41
C VAL A 41 -9.99 7.31 -9.56
N GLU A 42 -9.50 7.53 -10.78
CA GLU A 42 -8.29 8.34 -11.00
C GLU A 42 -8.49 9.79 -10.58
N ALA A 43 -9.63 10.40 -10.94
CA ALA A 43 -9.95 11.75 -10.49
C ALA A 43 -9.96 11.86 -8.95
N PHE A 44 -10.45 10.84 -8.24
CA PHE A 44 -10.44 10.81 -6.78
C PHE A 44 -9.02 10.66 -6.21
N VAL A 45 -8.19 9.85 -6.84
CA VAL A 45 -6.76 9.71 -6.50
C VAL A 45 -6.02 11.03 -6.68
N ASP A 46 -6.29 11.78 -7.75
CA ASP A 46 -5.66 13.08 -8.01
C ASP A 46 -5.97 14.11 -6.92
N VAL A 47 -7.19 14.10 -6.37
CA VAL A 47 -7.53 14.95 -5.21
C VAL A 47 -6.67 14.58 -4.00
N ILE A 48 -6.46 13.29 -3.75
CA ILE A 48 -5.66 12.83 -2.61
C ILE A 48 -4.17 13.13 -2.84
N LYS A 49 -3.67 12.99 -4.07
CA LYS A 49 -2.31 13.40 -4.48
C LYS A 49 -2.04 14.87 -4.20
N ALA A 50 -2.99 15.75 -4.54
CA ALA A 50 -2.91 17.18 -4.25
C ALA A 50 -2.91 17.53 -2.75
N ASN A 51 -3.10 16.53 -1.89
CA ASN A 51 -3.04 16.64 -0.43
C ASN A 51 -1.97 15.70 0.14
N ASP A 52 -0.79 15.69 -0.46
CA ASP A 52 0.38 14.91 0.00
C ASP A 52 0.09 13.41 0.12
N CYS A 53 -0.77 12.91 -0.76
CA CYS A 53 -1.19 11.51 -0.82
C CYS A 53 -1.88 10.99 0.44
N ARG A 54 -2.34 11.90 1.30
CA ARG A 54 -2.96 11.61 2.59
C ARG A 54 -4.24 12.41 2.74
N MET A 55 -5.28 11.77 3.24
CA MET A 55 -6.55 12.43 3.51
C MET A 55 -7.07 12.04 4.88
N THR A 56 -7.13 13.02 5.79
CA THR A 56 -7.80 12.85 7.08
C THR A 56 -9.31 12.96 6.91
N ASN A 57 -10.10 12.34 7.80
CA ASN A 57 -11.56 12.48 7.77
C ASN A 57 -12.02 13.94 7.83
N ARG A 58 -11.37 14.76 8.68
CA ARG A 58 -11.70 16.19 8.80
C ARG A 58 -11.41 16.96 7.52
N ARG A 59 -10.32 16.63 6.83
CA ARG A 59 -9.93 17.31 5.59
C ARG A 59 -10.77 16.84 4.40
N ALA A 60 -11.12 15.55 4.36
CA ALA A 60 -12.03 14.98 3.36
C ALA A 60 -13.39 15.71 3.35
N ASP A 61 -13.94 16.03 4.52
CA ASP A 61 -15.22 16.75 4.64
C ASP A 61 -15.19 18.16 4.00
N LEU A 62 -14.01 18.76 3.84
CA LEU A 62 -13.82 20.08 3.22
C LEU A 62 -13.43 19.95 1.75
N VAL A 63 -12.46 19.07 1.45
CA VAL A 63 -11.82 19.00 0.14
C VAL A 63 -12.67 18.24 -0.89
N TYR A 64 -13.31 17.12 -0.51
CA TYR A 64 -14.02 16.28 -1.47
C TYR A 64 -15.21 17.01 -2.13
N PRO A 65 -16.07 17.76 -1.41
CA PRO A 65 -17.15 18.50 -2.06
C PRO A 65 -16.66 19.53 -3.07
N GLU A 66 -15.61 20.28 -2.74
CA GLU A 66 -15.00 21.29 -3.62
C GLU A 66 -14.36 20.67 -4.86
N ALA A 67 -13.77 19.48 -4.70
CA ALA A 67 -13.19 18.72 -5.79
C ALA A 67 -14.22 17.93 -6.63
N GLY A 68 -15.51 18.15 -6.42
CA GLY A 68 -16.58 17.52 -7.19
C GLY A 68 -16.99 16.13 -6.71
N PHE A 69 -16.66 15.75 -5.47
CA PHE A 69 -17.08 14.52 -4.79
C PHE A 69 -17.96 14.82 -3.55
N PRO A 70 -19.12 15.49 -3.69
CA PRO A 70 -19.95 15.88 -2.55
C PRO A 70 -20.71 14.71 -1.92
N ASP A 71 -20.86 13.58 -2.62
CA ASP A 71 -21.59 12.41 -2.11
C ASP A 71 -20.67 11.53 -1.23
N LYS A 72 -21.03 11.43 0.05
CA LYS A 72 -20.35 10.57 1.02
C LYS A 72 -20.47 9.08 0.69
N THR A 73 -21.51 8.69 -0.05
CA THR A 73 -21.70 7.31 -0.49
C THR A 73 -20.72 6.96 -1.60
N GLU A 74 -20.58 7.85 -2.59
CA GLU A 74 -19.60 7.73 -3.69
C GLU A 74 -18.17 7.66 -3.14
N THR A 75 -17.76 8.62 -2.30
CA THR A 75 -16.40 8.67 -1.73
C THR A 75 -16.08 7.42 -0.88
N LYS A 76 -17.07 6.86 -0.18
CA LYS A 76 -16.91 5.60 0.57
C LYS A 76 -16.74 4.39 -0.36
N ALA A 77 -17.46 4.35 -1.48
CA ALA A 77 -17.30 3.29 -2.48
C ALA A 77 -15.92 3.36 -3.16
N LEU A 78 -15.49 4.55 -3.58
CA LEU A 78 -14.16 4.83 -4.11
C LEU A 78 -13.05 4.43 -3.14
N THR A 79 -13.16 4.86 -1.88
CA THR A 79 -12.20 4.52 -0.82
C THR A 79 -12.09 3.01 -0.63
N ARG A 80 -13.23 2.30 -0.60
CA ARG A 80 -13.26 0.84 -0.49
C ARG A 80 -12.55 0.18 -1.67
N GLN A 81 -12.88 0.59 -2.89
CA GLN A 81 -12.27 0.06 -4.11
C GLN A 81 -10.74 0.26 -4.11
N LEU A 82 -10.26 1.44 -3.71
CA LEU A 82 -8.81 1.70 -3.59
C LEU A 82 -8.14 0.80 -2.55
N ILE A 83 -8.79 0.54 -1.42
CA ILE A 83 -8.26 -0.36 -0.39
C ILE A 83 -8.26 -1.82 -0.88
N GLU A 84 -9.35 -2.27 -1.51
CA GLU A 84 -9.48 -3.64 -2.02
C GLU A 84 -8.48 -3.95 -3.14
N THR A 85 -8.20 -2.96 -3.99
CA THR A 85 -7.19 -3.04 -5.06
C THR A 85 -5.76 -2.77 -4.55
N GLY A 86 -5.57 -2.53 -3.25
CA GLY A 86 -4.26 -2.29 -2.66
C GLY A 86 -3.64 -0.92 -2.99
N ARG A 87 -4.36 -0.04 -3.68
CA ARG A 87 -3.91 1.32 -4.03
C ARG A 87 -4.03 2.33 -2.89
N ALA A 88 -4.70 1.98 -1.78
CA ALA A 88 -4.76 2.82 -0.59
C ALA A 88 -4.87 2.01 0.70
N ARG A 89 -4.55 2.62 1.84
CA ARG A 89 -4.76 2.07 3.20
C ARG A 89 -5.21 3.16 4.17
N ILE A 90 -5.84 2.74 5.27
CA ILE A 90 -6.08 3.63 6.40
C ILE A 90 -4.91 3.49 7.39
N LEU A 91 -4.12 4.57 7.56
CA LEU A 91 -3.01 4.65 8.51
C LEU A 91 -3.28 5.81 9.46
N ASP A 92 -3.24 5.57 10.77
CA ASP A 92 -3.48 6.60 11.80
C ASP A 92 -4.77 7.42 11.59
N GLY A 93 -5.83 6.75 11.10
CA GLY A 93 -7.12 7.38 10.81
C GLY A 93 -7.15 8.24 9.54
N GLN A 94 -6.14 8.13 8.68
CA GLN A 94 -6.03 8.84 7.40
C GLN A 94 -6.07 7.83 6.24
N LEU A 95 -6.76 8.17 5.16
CA LEU A 95 -6.64 7.46 3.90
C LEU A 95 -5.34 7.86 3.23
N VAL A 96 -4.47 6.90 2.96
CA VAL A 96 -3.19 7.12 2.28
C VAL A 96 -3.20 6.35 0.96
N VAL A 97 -2.95 7.03 -0.15
CA VAL A 97 -2.90 6.46 -1.50
C VAL A 97 -1.46 6.19 -1.90
N PHE A 98 -1.24 5.12 -2.66
CA PHE A 98 0.07 4.64 -3.07
C PHE A 98 0.20 4.53 -4.58
N GLY A 99 1.42 4.74 -5.08
CA GLY A 99 1.77 4.60 -6.49
C GLY A 99 1.55 5.87 -7.33
N GLY A 100 2.07 5.85 -8.56
CA GLY A 100 2.17 7.05 -9.39
C GLY A 100 3.11 8.09 -8.74
N ASP A 101 2.64 9.32 -8.58
CA ASP A 101 3.36 10.41 -7.91
C ASP A 101 3.24 10.36 -6.37
N CYS A 102 2.43 9.45 -5.84
CA CYS A 102 2.38 9.20 -4.41
C CYS A 102 3.54 8.32 -3.98
N PRO A 103 3.98 8.43 -2.71
CA PRO A 103 4.93 7.48 -2.15
C PRO A 103 4.50 6.07 -2.52
N SER A 104 5.43 5.28 -3.08
CA SER A 104 5.32 3.82 -3.05
C SER A 104 4.95 3.50 -1.60
N GLY A 105 3.80 2.86 -1.39
CA GLY A 105 3.18 2.86 -0.05
C GLY A 105 4.08 2.29 1.04
N PRO A 106 3.65 2.32 2.33
CA PRO A 106 4.27 1.39 3.27
C PRO A 106 4.08 0.04 2.58
N GLY A 107 5.19 -0.60 2.24
CA GLY A 107 5.16 -1.64 1.21
C GLY A 107 4.22 -2.79 1.55
N PHE A 108 4.40 -3.90 0.88
CA PHE A 108 3.71 -5.11 1.28
C PHE A 108 3.91 -5.35 2.78
N THR A 109 2.83 -5.58 3.52
CA THR A 109 2.91 -5.90 4.95
C THR A 109 3.63 -7.24 5.12
N GLY A 110 4.22 -7.51 6.29
CA GLY A 110 4.83 -8.83 6.55
C GLY A 110 3.86 -9.99 6.29
N ARG A 111 2.56 -9.79 6.55
CA ARG A 111 1.51 -10.77 6.23
C ARG A 111 1.30 -10.97 4.73
N GLU A 112 1.20 -9.90 3.94
CA GLU A 112 1.05 -10.03 2.47
C GLU A 112 2.30 -10.62 1.83
N ARG A 113 3.49 -10.23 2.30
CA ARG A 113 4.77 -10.81 1.88
C ARG A 113 4.83 -12.31 2.19
N PHE A 114 4.35 -12.71 3.37
CA PHE A 114 4.22 -14.11 3.75
C PHE A 114 3.25 -14.87 2.84
N PHE A 115 2.08 -14.31 2.53
CA PHE A 115 1.09 -14.92 1.63
C PHE A 115 1.61 -15.03 0.19
N ALA A 116 2.30 -14.01 -0.31
CA ALA A 116 2.93 -14.03 -1.62
C ALA A 116 3.90 -15.21 -1.76
N VAL A 117 4.77 -15.41 -0.77
CA VAL A 117 5.73 -16.54 -0.78
C VAL A 117 5.02 -17.89 -0.73
N LEU A 118 3.99 -18.02 0.11
CA LEU A 118 3.18 -19.25 0.15
C LEU A 118 2.51 -19.54 -1.19
N ALA A 119 1.91 -18.52 -1.81
CA ALA A 119 1.23 -18.63 -3.09
C ALA A 119 2.21 -19.07 -4.20
N ASP A 120 3.36 -18.41 -4.30
CA ASP A 120 4.39 -18.73 -5.29
C ASP A 120 5.09 -20.07 -5.03
N ASN A 121 5.04 -20.57 -3.80
CA ASN A 121 5.53 -21.90 -3.43
C ASN A 121 4.44 -22.99 -3.51
N GLY A 122 3.37 -22.78 -4.29
CA GLY A 122 2.32 -23.76 -4.52
C GLY A 122 1.33 -23.88 -3.37
N CYS A 123 0.95 -22.74 -2.78
CA CYS A 123 -0.01 -22.59 -1.67
C CYS A 123 0.37 -23.31 -0.37
N LYS A 124 1.61 -23.79 -0.24
CA LYS A 124 2.06 -24.50 0.96
C LYS A 124 3.54 -24.29 1.19
N MET A 125 3.96 -24.35 2.44
CA MET A 125 5.37 -24.17 2.79
C MET A 125 5.69 -24.84 4.12
N ASP A 126 6.77 -25.62 4.15
CA ASP A 126 7.33 -26.15 5.38
C ASP A 126 8.34 -25.18 6.01
N SER A 127 8.75 -25.47 7.26
CA SER A 127 9.72 -24.63 7.98
C SER A 127 11.09 -24.46 7.30
N LYS A 128 11.55 -25.44 6.52
CA LYS A 128 12.85 -25.38 5.82
C LYS A 128 12.74 -24.48 4.60
N GLN A 129 11.65 -24.62 3.84
CA GLN A 129 11.33 -23.73 2.73
C GLN A 129 11.13 -22.31 3.22
N ALA A 130 10.40 -22.12 4.33
CA ALA A 130 10.15 -20.81 4.94
C ALA A 130 11.46 -20.09 5.31
N ALA A 131 12.40 -20.80 5.94
CA ALA A 131 13.71 -20.24 6.31
C ALA A 131 14.54 -19.77 5.10
N PHE A 132 14.26 -20.31 3.90
CA PHE A 132 14.97 -19.95 2.68
C PHE A 132 14.24 -18.89 1.83
N LEU A 133 12.91 -18.93 1.81
CA LEU A 133 12.09 -18.10 0.91
C LEU A 133 11.68 -16.77 1.54
N LEU A 134 11.34 -16.75 2.83
CA LEU A 134 10.83 -15.56 3.49
C LEU A 134 11.82 -14.38 3.57
N PRO A 135 13.13 -14.60 3.83
CA PRO A 135 14.07 -13.49 3.86
C PRO A 135 14.17 -12.74 2.52
N ARG A 136 13.85 -13.40 1.39
CA ARG A 136 13.90 -12.79 0.05
C ARG A 136 12.88 -11.69 -0.12
N VAL A 137 11.74 -11.80 0.57
CA VAL A 137 10.69 -10.79 0.59
C VAL A 137 10.73 -10.00 1.90
N GLY A 138 11.85 -9.99 2.63
CA GLY A 138 12.02 -9.22 3.86
C GLY A 138 11.11 -9.65 5.01
N VAL A 139 10.72 -10.93 5.08
CA VAL A 139 9.93 -11.48 6.19
C VAL A 139 10.79 -12.37 7.06
N GLU A 140 10.78 -12.10 8.36
CA GLU A 140 11.51 -12.89 9.35
C GLU A 140 10.65 -14.02 9.93
N MET A 141 11.28 -15.16 10.23
CA MET A 141 10.58 -16.32 10.80
C MET A 141 9.92 -16.00 12.15
N GLN A 142 10.52 -15.13 12.96
CA GLN A 142 9.94 -14.72 14.25
C GLN A 142 8.64 -13.93 14.04
N GLU A 143 8.58 -13.05 13.04
CA GLU A 143 7.38 -12.28 12.72
C GLU A 143 6.23 -13.21 12.31
N VAL A 144 6.50 -14.18 11.44
CA VAL A 144 5.50 -15.18 11.02
C VAL A 144 4.96 -15.96 12.21
N ARG A 145 5.83 -16.37 13.16
CA ARG A 145 5.39 -17.10 14.37
C ARG A 145 4.44 -16.28 15.23
N LEU A 146 4.69 -14.99 15.38
CA LEU A 146 3.82 -14.09 16.15
C LEU A 146 2.44 -13.93 15.49
N LEU A 147 2.37 -14.00 14.16
CA LEU A 147 1.14 -13.85 13.40
C LEU A 147 0.40 -15.17 13.15
N MET A 148 1.07 -16.32 13.26
CA MET A 148 0.53 -17.62 12.86
C MET A 148 -0.78 -17.98 13.57
N ALA A 149 -0.83 -17.84 14.90
CA ALA A 149 -2.03 -18.15 15.67
C ALA A 149 -3.24 -17.32 15.20
N ARG A 150 -3.02 -16.05 14.86
CA ARG A 150 -4.06 -15.16 14.33
C ARG A 150 -4.49 -15.59 12.93
N MET A 151 -3.55 -15.88 12.02
CA MET A 151 -3.88 -16.30 10.66
C MET A 151 -4.66 -17.62 10.63
N VAL A 152 -4.32 -18.57 11.51
CA VAL A 152 -5.09 -19.81 11.70
C VAL A 152 -6.48 -19.50 12.24
N SER A 153 -6.61 -18.62 13.24
CA SER A 153 -7.93 -18.25 13.81
C SER A 153 -8.85 -17.56 12.79
N MET A 154 -8.26 -16.88 11.80
CA MET A 154 -8.98 -16.20 10.72
C MET A 154 -9.23 -17.10 9.50
N ALA A 155 -8.82 -18.37 9.56
CA ALA A 155 -8.85 -19.31 8.44
C ALA A 155 -8.12 -18.82 7.18
N GLU A 156 -7.14 -17.93 7.34
CA GLU A 156 -6.29 -17.46 6.25
C GLU A 156 -5.24 -18.52 5.88
N VAL A 157 -4.81 -19.29 6.89
CA VAL A 157 -3.91 -20.44 6.72
C VAL A 157 -4.39 -21.62 7.55
N SER A 158 -3.97 -22.82 7.18
CA SER A 158 -4.12 -24.04 7.97
C SER A 158 -2.78 -24.72 8.17
N LEU A 159 -2.69 -25.60 9.17
CA LEU A 159 -1.49 -26.37 9.47
C LEU A 159 -1.74 -27.85 9.13
N SER A 160 -0.71 -28.57 8.71
CA SER A 160 -0.73 -30.03 8.66
C SER A 160 -0.96 -30.62 10.05
N GLU A 161 -1.33 -31.91 10.12
CA GLU A 161 -1.52 -32.63 11.38
C GLU A 161 -0.28 -32.61 12.29
N ASP A 162 0.92 -32.59 11.70
CA ASP A 162 2.19 -32.50 12.42
C ASP A 162 2.67 -31.05 12.65
N GLU A 163 1.86 -30.06 12.25
CA GLU A 163 2.14 -28.61 12.31
C GLU A 163 3.42 -28.18 11.59
N ARG A 164 3.98 -29.01 10.70
CA ARG A 164 5.23 -28.71 9.98
C ARG A 164 5.04 -27.98 8.67
N THR A 165 3.85 -28.06 8.09
CA THR A 165 3.51 -27.45 6.80
C THR A 165 2.35 -26.48 7.00
N VAL A 166 2.54 -25.26 6.54
CA VAL A 166 1.48 -24.25 6.46
C VAL A 166 0.85 -24.33 5.08
N TYR A 167 -0.46 -24.28 4.99
CA TYR A 167 -1.24 -24.20 3.75
C TYR A 167 -1.99 -22.87 3.73
N LEU A 168 -1.90 -22.15 2.62
CA LEU A 168 -2.66 -20.93 2.38
C LEU A 168 -4.07 -21.28 1.92
N GLU A 169 -5.08 -20.52 2.36
CA GLU A 169 -6.44 -20.63 1.84
C GLU A 169 -6.46 -20.41 0.31
N GLN A 170 -7.32 -21.13 -0.41
CA GLN A 170 -7.27 -21.21 -1.87
C GLN A 170 -7.52 -19.84 -2.54
N GLY A 171 -8.53 -19.09 -2.10
CA GLY A 171 -8.81 -17.75 -2.62
C GLY A 171 -7.67 -16.77 -2.37
N LEU A 172 -7.00 -16.88 -1.21
CA LEU A 172 -5.78 -16.12 -0.94
C LEU A 172 -4.61 -16.58 -1.82
N CYS A 173 -4.46 -17.88 -2.05
CA CYS A 173 -3.39 -18.38 -2.90
C CYS A 173 -3.49 -17.83 -4.33
N GLU A 174 -4.68 -17.86 -4.91
CA GLU A 174 -4.93 -17.28 -6.24
C GLU A 174 -4.70 -15.77 -6.25
N LYS A 175 -5.16 -15.06 -5.20
CA LYS A 175 -4.99 -13.62 -5.07
C LYS A 175 -3.53 -13.17 -5.02
N PHE A 176 -2.67 -13.94 -4.36
CA PHE A 176 -1.28 -13.57 -4.08
C PHE A 176 -0.26 -14.22 -5.02
N ALA A 177 -0.70 -15.02 -5.99
CA ALA A 177 0.17 -15.64 -6.97
C ALA A 177 0.90 -14.59 -7.84
N GLY A 178 2.20 -14.77 -8.01
CA GLY A 178 3.11 -13.89 -8.73
C GLY A 178 3.66 -12.71 -7.91
N LEU A 179 3.08 -12.43 -6.74
CA LEU A 179 3.36 -11.17 -6.03
C LEU A 179 4.77 -11.12 -5.43
N SER A 180 5.43 -12.25 -5.14
CA SER A 180 6.77 -12.22 -4.53
C SER A 180 7.80 -11.55 -5.43
N ALA A 181 7.68 -11.69 -6.75
CA ALA A 181 8.58 -11.04 -7.69
C ALA A 181 8.40 -9.52 -7.70
N GLU A 182 7.15 -9.05 -7.62
CA GLU A 182 6.82 -7.63 -7.53
C GLU A 182 7.32 -7.01 -6.23
N ILE A 183 7.17 -7.72 -5.11
CA ILE A 183 7.71 -7.33 -3.81
C ILE A 183 9.23 -7.11 -3.91
N VAL A 184 9.96 -8.09 -4.46
CA VAL A 184 11.42 -8.02 -4.58
C VAL A 184 11.85 -6.86 -5.47
N ALA A 185 11.15 -6.63 -6.59
CA ALA A 185 11.44 -5.52 -7.48
C ALA A 185 11.17 -4.16 -6.80
N ALA A 186 10.08 -4.04 -6.06
CA ALA A 186 9.74 -2.83 -5.32
C ALA A 186 10.77 -2.54 -4.21
N ASP A 187 11.20 -3.55 -3.47
CA ASP A 187 12.22 -3.38 -2.42
C ASP A 187 13.58 -2.99 -3.00
N ALA A 188 13.96 -3.52 -4.16
CA ALA A 188 15.20 -3.15 -4.84
C ALA A 188 15.17 -1.68 -5.27
N HIS A 189 14.05 -1.22 -5.84
CA HIS A 189 13.87 0.17 -6.22
C HIS A 189 13.90 1.11 -5.01
N ASN A 190 13.19 0.76 -3.93
CA ASN A 190 13.18 1.58 -2.71
C ASN A 190 14.58 1.71 -2.11
N ARG A 191 15.39 0.64 -2.11
CA ARG A 191 16.79 0.71 -1.68
C ARG A 191 17.62 1.67 -2.53
N GLU A 192 17.46 1.64 -3.85
CA GLU A 192 18.16 2.58 -4.74
C GLU A 192 17.77 4.04 -4.45
N VAL A 193 16.49 4.29 -4.15
CA VAL A 193 16.01 5.62 -3.77
C VAL A 193 16.56 6.05 -2.40
N GLU A 194 16.56 5.16 -1.42
CA GLU A 194 17.12 5.42 -0.07
C GLU A 194 18.64 5.67 -0.12
N ASP A 195 19.37 4.90 -0.91
CA ASP A 195 20.81 5.09 -1.13
C ASP A 195 21.07 6.44 -1.80
N ALA A 196 20.31 6.78 -2.84
CA ALA A 196 20.41 8.08 -3.50
C ALA A 196 20.04 9.26 -2.58
N ALA A 197 19.06 9.09 -1.71
CA ALA A 197 18.70 10.08 -0.70
C ALA A 197 19.82 10.26 0.34
N THR A 198 20.42 9.15 0.78
CA THR A 198 21.56 9.17 1.70
C THR A 198 22.77 9.88 1.08
N ASP A 199 23.05 9.63 -0.20
CA ASP A 199 24.09 10.31 -0.95
C ASP A 199 23.81 11.82 -1.08
N MET A 200 22.54 12.19 -1.31
CA MET A 200 22.12 13.59 -1.38
C MET A 200 22.26 14.30 -0.02
N ASP A 201 21.89 13.64 1.08
CA ASP A 201 22.06 14.18 2.43
C ASP A 201 23.54 14.35 2.79
N ALA A 202 24.39 13.39 2.42
CA ALA A 202 25.83 13.50 2.59
C ALA A 202 26.42 14.65 1.74
N ALA A 203 25.95 14.82 0.50
CA ALA A 203 26.35 15.93 -0.36
C ALA A 203 25.88 17.29 0.18
N ARG A 204 24.66 17.35 0.72
CA ARG A 204 24.10 18.52 1.40
C ARG A 204 24.92 18.89 2.64
N GLY A 205 25.27 17.92 3.48
CA GLY A 205 26.13 18.14 4.65
C GLY A 205 27.48 18.75 4.26
N LYS A 206 28.15 18.15 3.26
CA LYS A 206 29.42 18.71 2.73
C LYS A 206 29.25 20.12 2.19
N PHE A 207 28.15 20.42 1.51
CA PHE A 207 27.87 21.75 0.99
C PHE A 207 27.67 22.76 2.12
N ILE A 208 26.95 22.40 3.18
CA ILE A 208 26.76 23.25 4.36
C ILE A 208 28.11 23.49 5.07
N ASP A 209 28.91 22.44 5.28
CA ASP A 209 30.26 22.56 5.87
C ASP A 209 31.15 23.50 5.04
N TYR A 210 31.07 23.38 3.70
CA TYR A 210 31.78 24.28 2.80
C TYR A 210 31.29 25.72 2.96
N MET A 211 29.97 25.95 2.94
CA MET A 211 29.37 27.27 3.11
C MET A 211 29.77 27.90 4.45
N ALA A 212 29.85 27.13 5.53
CA ALA A 212 30.35 27.61 6.82
C ALA A 212 31.81 28.09 6.75
N SER A 213 32.65 27.47 5.91
CA SER A 213 34.03 27.91 5.69
C SER A 213 34.17 29.22 4.92
N VAL A 214 33.13 29.65 4.21
CA VAL A 214 33.06 30.90 3.42
C VAL A 214 32.04 31.89 3.99
N ASP A 215 31.95 31.95 5.33
CA ASP A 215 31.07 32.87 6.06
C ASP A 215 29.59 32.78 5.67
N CYS A 216 29.13 31.56 5.36
CA CYS A 216 27.73 31.23 5.08
C CYS A 216 27.14 31.96 3.87
N SER A 217 27.96 32.60 3.04
CA SER A 217 27.51 33.44 1.95
C SER A 217 28.38 33.27 0.73
N LEU A 218 27.75 33.04 -0.43
CA LEU A 218 28.46 32.80 -1.67
C LEU A 218 27.71 33.46 -2.82
N THR A 219 28.40 34.29 -3.59
CA THR A 219 27.86 34.80 -4.86
C THR A 219 27.88 33.72 -5.92
N ARG A 220 27.03 33.84 -6.94
CA ARG A 220 27.06 32.96 -8.11
C ARG A 220 28.42 32.88 -8.80
N SER A 221 29.15 33.99 -8.89
CA SER A 221 30.49 34.01 -9.51
C SER A 221 31.53 33.27 -8.68
N GLU A 222 31.48 33.40 -7.35
CA GLU A 222 32.35 32.66 -6.43
C GLU A 222 31.98 31.17 -6.44
N ALA A 223 30.69 30.85 -6.43
CA ALA A 223 30.18 29.49 -6.46
C ALA A 223 30.71 28.71 -7.67
N GLN A 224 30.71 29.31 -8.87
CA GLN A 224 31.17 28.64 -10.08
C GLN A 224 32.63 28.22 -10.02
N VAL A 225 33.50 29.04 -9.42
CA VAL A 225 34.94 28.74 -9.34
C VAL A 225 35.22 27.83 -8.15
N GLN A 226 34.73 28.22 -6.99
CA GLN A 226 35.16 27.60 -5.74
C GLN A 226 34.46 26.25 -5.47
N LEU A 227 33.20 26.07 -5.87
CA LEU A 227 32.53 24.79 -5.71
C LEU A 227 33.06 23.74 -6.69
N ASP A 228 33.40 24.14 -7.91
CA ASP A 228 34.06 23.27 -8.89
C ASP A 228 35.44 22.83 -8.37
N GLU A 229 36.24 23.74 -7.80
CA GLU A 229 37.53 23.42 -7.16
C GLU A 229 37.39 22.54 -5.92
N ALA A 230 36.32 22.72 -5.14
CA ALA A 230 35.98 21.88 -4.00
C ALA A 230 35.36 20.51 -4.41
N GLY A 231 35.21 20.26 -5.70
CA GLY A 231 34.76 18.98 -6.25
C GLY A 231 33.25 18.74 -6.17
N PHE A 232 32.46 19.80 -6.01
CA PHE A 232 31.00 19.69 -6.07
C PHE A 232 30.52 19.57 -7.51
N GLU A 233 29.58 18.65 -7.75
CA GLU A 233 28.95 18.55 -9.06
C GLU A 233 27.86 19.62 -9.23
N PRO A 234 27.86 20.44 -10.30
CA PRO A 234 26.91 21.55 -10.47
C PRO A 234 25.44 21.14 -10.44
N ARG A 235 25.11 19.92 -10.89
CA ARG A 235 23.74 19.38 -10.85
C ARG A 235 23.27 19.13 -9.42
N ILE A 236 24.13 18.54 -8.60
CA ILE A 236 23.87 18.23 -7.19
C ILE A 236 23.77 19.52 -6.37
N VAL A 237 24.69 20.47 -6.58
CA VAL A 237 24.64 21.79 -5.92
C VAL A 237 23.32 22.49 -6.19
N ARG A 238 22.84 22.51 -7.44
CA ARG A 238 21.56 23.14 -7.77
C ARG A 238 20.40 22.53 -7.01
N ALA A 239 20.36 21.19 -6.91
CA ALA A 239 19.32 20.49 -6.16
C ALA A 239 19.38 20.84 -4.66
N ILE A 240 20.57 20.83 -4.06
CA ILE A 240 20.78 21.21 -2.66
C ILE A 240 20.33 22.64 -2.38
N VAL A 241 20.71 23.60 -3.24
CA VAL A 241 20.35 25.01 -3.08
C VAL A 241 18.83 25.21 -3.18
N GLN A 242 18.18 24.54 -4.13
CA GLN A 242 16.73 24.59 -4.26
C GLN A 242 16.01 24.03 -3.03
N ASP A 243 16.49 22.91 -2.49
CA ASP A 243 15.97 22.31 -1.25
C ASP A 243 16.15 23.23 -0.03
N LEU A 244 17.34 23.82 0.13
CA LEU A 244 17.63 24.76 1.22
C LEU A 244 16.75 26.02 1.15
N ILE A 245 16.48 26.55 -0.04
CA ILE A 245 15.57 27.69 -0.21
C ILE A 245 14.12 27.27 0.08
N ALA A 246 13.68 26.13 -0.46
CA ALA A 246 12.31 25.64 -0.28
C ALA A 246 11.98 25.32 1.18
N SER A 247 12.95 24.80 1.93
CA SER A 247 12.83 24.53 3.36
C SER A 247 12.98 25.78 4.25
N GLY A 248 13.32 26.94 3.68
CA GLY A 248 13.58 28.17 4.43
C GLY A 248 14.90 28.15 5.21
N ALA A 249 15.82 27.24 4.86
CA ALA A 249 17.17 27.11 5.42
C ALA A 249 18.19 28.06 4.75
N ALA A 250 17.86 28.60 3.57
CA ALA A 250 18.66 29.58 2.87
C ALA A 250 17.81 30.62 2.15
N THR A 251 18.42 31.76 1.83
CA THR A 251 17.84 32.81 0.99
C THR A 251 18.74 33.14 -0.18
N MET A 252 18.13 33.47 -1.32
CA MET A 252 18.82 34.06 -2.46
C MET A 252 18.45 35.54 -2.51
N SER A 253 19.46 36.40 -2.64
CA SER A 253 19.27 37.85 -2.78
C SER A 253 19.27 38.27 -4.24
N ASP A 254 18.89 39.52 -4.50
CA ASP A 254 18.72 40.07 -5.86
C ASP A 254 20.03 40.13 -6.68
N ASP A 255 21.19 40.05 -6.02
CA ASP A 255 22.53 39.99 -6.62
C ASP A 255 23.04 38.54 -6.84
N ASP A 256 22.14 37.55 -6.87
CA ASP A 256 22.47 36.13 -7.00
C ASP A 256 23.42 35.62 -5.88
N ARG A 257 23.33 36.20 -4.68
CA ARG A 257 24.05 35.73 -3.49
C ARG A 257 23.17 34.81 -2.66
N LEU A 258 23.67 33.58 -2.47
CA LEU A 258 23.09 32.60 -1.58
C LEU A 258 23.61 32.84 -0.16
N THR A 259 22.72 32.91 0.82
CA THR A 259 23.07 33.01 2.23
C THR A 259 22.34 31.95 3.03
N LEU A 260 23.08 31.12 3.77
CA LEU A 260 22.51 30.15 4.69
C LEU A 260 22.06 30.85 5.98
N HIS A 261 20.93 30.44 6.53
CA HIS A 261 20.50 30.94 7.83
C HIS A 261 21.39 30.39 8.95
N LYS A 262 21.46 31.15 10.05
CA LYS A 262 22.38 30.88 11.16
C LYS A 262 22.13 29.51 11.79
N GLU A 263 20.87 29.09 11.86
CA GLU A 263 20.45 27.80 12.41
C GLU A 263 20.97 26.58 11.62
N VAL A 264 21.43 26.80 10.39
CA VAL A 264 21.91 25.76 9.48
C VAL A 264 23.42 25.88 9.24
N CYS A 265 24.02 27.03 9.53
CA CYS A 265 25.40 27.35 9.19
C CYS A 265 26.33 27.42 10.43
N GLU A 266 26.03 26.63 11.46
CA GLU A 266 26.80 26.52 12.72
C GLU A 266 27.24 25.08 13.00
#